data_AF-A0A6G9YX83-F1
#
_entry.id   AF-A0A6G9YX83-F1
#
_cell.length_a   1.000
_cell.length_b   1.000
_cell.length_c   1.000
_cell.angle_alpha   90.00
_cell.angle_beta   90.00
_cell.angle_gamma   90.00
#
_symmetry.space_group_name_H-M   'P 1'
#
loop_
_entity.id
_entity.type
_entity.pdbx_description
1 polymer ?
#
loop_
_entity_poly.entity_id
_entity_poly.type
_entity_poly.pdbx_seq_one_letter_code
_entity_poly.pdbx_strand_id
1 'polypeptide(L)'
;MTTVVQESPAAAIDAAADRERLGRHRGTYRAMLPNAVWYTVCNRGTRLDLFERGLVVSRRGRVRVVRYDSTRLCRRVVRSAKDRVQHECSCDYTLIDTAGVPVRLQHGIERAAQWGPAVERAVTEAQLPAARAALAAGERLDFEHFWMTATELGVGDRSVPWSRVSQIGVVGGWLSVRVAGESQPLESLPISLIPNFAIFRALSPA
;
A
#
# COMPACT_ATOMS: atom_id res chain seq x y z
N MET A 1 -43.29 10.95 10.28
CA MET A 1 -42.09 11.49 9.60
C MET A 1 -40.88 11.06 10.41
N THR A 2 -40.19 10.00 9.98
CA THR A 2 -39.01 9.49 10.67
C THR A 2 -37.81 10.31 10.22
N THR A 3 -37.32 11.19 11.10
CA THR A 3 -36.07 11.91 10.88
C THR A 3 -34.96 10.88 10.85
N VAL A 4 -34.50 10.50 9.66
CA VAL A 4 -33.26 9.74 9.48
C VAL A 4 -32.15 10.71 9.90
N VAL A 5 -31.73 10.63 11.15
CA VAL A 5 -30.55 11.33 11.64
C VAL A 5 -29.38 10.77 10.84
N GLN A 6 -28.94 11.52 9.83
CA GLN A 6 -27.73 11.17 9.10
C GLN A 6 -26.57 11.27 10.09
N GLU A 7 -26.10 10.11 10.53
CA GLU A 7 -24.96 9.99 11.43
C GLU A 7 -23.76 10.74 10.82
N SER A 8 -23.14 11.62 11.61
CA SER A 8 -22.01 12.41 11.13
C SER A 8 -20.91 11.48 10.61
N PRO A 9 -20.26 11.78 9.47
CA PRO A 9 -19.14 10.98 8.97
C PRO A 9 -18.02 10.78 9.98
N ALA A 10 -17.89 11.67 10.98
CA ALA A 10 -16.95 11.48 12.10
C ALA A 10 -17.37 10.32 13.00
N ALA A 11 -18.62 10.32 13.47
CA ALA A 11 -19.14 9.31 14.40
C ALA A 11 -19.11 7.91 13.76
N ALA A 12 -19.48 7.80 12.48
CA ALA A 12 -19.43 6.53 11.76
C ALA A 12 -17.99 6.00 11.58
N ILE A 13 -17.00 6.89 11.47
CA ILE A 13 -15.57 6.51 11.40
C ILE A 13 -15.08 6.01 12.75
N ASP A 14 -15.39 6.75 13.83
CA ASP A 14 -14.95 6.38 15.18
C ASP A 14 -15.59 5.06 15.61
N ALA A 15 -16.90 4.88 15.37
CA ALA A 15 -17.59 3.62 15.64
C ALA A 15 -17.02 2.43 14.85
N ALA A 16 -16.63 2.65 13.59
CA ALA A 16 -15.99 1.62 12.78
C ALA A 16 -14.57 1.29 13.29
N ALA A 17 -13.81 2.31 13.71
CA ALA A 17 -12.48 2.14 14.28
C ALA A 17 -12.53 1.38 15.61
N ASP A 18 -13.50 1.67 16.47
CA ASP A 18 -13.71 0.98 17.74
C ASP A 18 -14.11 -0.48 17.52
N ARG A 19 -15.04 -0.74 16.60
CA ARG A 19 -15.46 -2.10 16.24
C ARG A 19 -14.29 -2.96 15.78
N GLU A 20 -13.42 -2.42 14.92
CA GLU A 20 -12.25 -3.12 14.40
C GLU A 20 -11.02 -3.02 15.33
N ARG A 21 -11.18 -2.33 16.48
CA ARG A 21 -10.13 -2.10 17.48
C ARG A 21 -8.87 -1.52 16.84
N LEU A 22 -8.99 -0.41 16.10
CA LEU A 22 -7.85 0.18 15.39
C LEU A 22 -6.88 0.96 16.30
N GLY A 23 -7.25 1.22 17.54
CA GLY A 23 -6.40 1.90 18.52
C GLY A 23 -6.49 3.42 18.40
N ARG A 24 -5.44 4.12 18.83
CA ARG A 24 -5.44 5.59 18.88
C ARG A 24 -5.50 6.21 17.49
N HIS A 25 -6.27 7.29 17.35
CA HIS A 25 -6.27 8.14 16.16
C HIS A 25 -4.91 8.82 15.96
N ARG A 26 -4.41 8.83 14.72
CA ARG A 26 -3.09 9.35 14.34
C ARG A 26 -3.15 10.54 13.39
N GLY A 27 -4.25 10.72 12.66
CA GLY A 27 -4.42 11.87 11.79
C GLY A 27 -5.66 11.76 10.91
N THR A 28 -6.18 12.92 10.48
CA THR A 28 -7.31 13.04 9.56
C THR A 28 -6.85 13.79 8.31
N TYR A 29 -7.28 13.29 7.15
CA TYR A 29 -7.04 13.88 5.85
C TYR A 29 -8.35 13.95 5.07
N ARG A 30 -8.59 15.07 4.40
CA ARG A 30 -9.82 15.32 3.66
C ARG A 30 -9.56 15.50 2.18
N ALA A 31 -10.61 15.37 1.39
CA ALA A 31 -10.58 15.73 -0.02
C ALA A 31 -10.11 17.19 -0.20
N MET A 32 -9.18 17.42 -1.13
CA MET A 32 -8.82 18.76 -1.56
C MET A 32 -10.02 19.45 -2.23
N LEU A 33 -10.12 20.76 -2.05
CA LEU A 33 -11.13 21.57 -2.74
C LEU A 33 -10.90 21.51 -4.26
N PRO A 34 -11.97 21.44 -5.07
CA PRO A 34 -11.83 21.22 -6.50
C PRO A 34 -11.24 22.45 -7.21
N ASN A 35 -9.97 22.36 -7.61
CA ASN A 35 -9.30 23.30 -8.51
C ASN A 35 -9.42 22.86 -9.99
N ALA A 36 -10.64 22.45 -10.40
CA ALA A 36 -10.99 22.04 -11.77
C ALA A 36 -10.20 20.85 -12.36
N VAL A 37 -9.45 20.08 -11.56
CA VAL A 37 -8.82 18.83 -12.04
C VAL A 37 -9.67 17.62 -11.69
N TRP A 38 -9.92 16.73 -12.66
CA TRP A 38 -10.90 15.63 -12.57
C TRP A 38 -10.74 14.72 -11.33
N TYR A 39 -9.52 14.53 -10.82
CA TYR A 39 -9.27 13.73 -9.60
C TYR A 39 -9.78 14.38 -8.30
N THR A 40 -9.95 15.71 -8.26
CA THR A 40 -10.60 16.40 -7.12
C THR A 40 -12.11 16.16 -7.08
N VAL A 41 -12.76 15.99 -8.25
CA VAL A 41 -14.19 15.67 -8.35
C VAL A 41 -14.48 14.24 -7.89
N CYS A 42 -13.59 13.30 -8.22
CA CYS A 42 -13.70 11.91 -7.76
C CYS A 42 -13.57 11.78 -6.24
N ASN A 43 -12.85 12.68 -5.58
CA ASN A 43 -12.61 12.61 -4.13
C ASN A 43 -13.54 13.48 -3.29
N ARG A 44 -14.54 14.16 -3.89
CA ARG A 44 -15.49 14.98 -3.11
C ARG A 44 -16.16 14.15 -2.01
N GLY A 45 -16.06 14.63 -0.77
CA GLY A 45 -16.60 13.97 0.41
C GLY A 45 -15.80 12.77 0.89
N THR A 46 -14.56 12.58 0.41
CA THR A 46 -13.61 11.62 0.96
C THR A 46 -13.01 12.16 2.26
N ARG A 47 -13.00 11.34 3.29
CA ARG A 47 -12.26 11.53 4.55
C ARG A 47 -11.47 10.25 4.83
N LEU A 48 -10.19 10.40 5.15
CA LEU A 48 -9.27 9.35 5.54
C LEU A 48 -8.80 9.63 6.98
N ASP A 49 -9.02 8.68 7.88
CA ASP A 49 -8.47 8.73 9.23
C ASP A 49 -7.50 7.57 9.42
N LEU A 50 -6.29 7.90 9.86
CA LEU A 50 -5.27 6.92 10.22
C LEU A 50 -5.36 6.63 11.71
N PHE A 51 -5.22 5.37 12.06
CA PHE A 51 -5.16 4.86 13.42
C PHE A 51 -3.88 4.03 13.61
N GLU A 52 -3.63 3.56 14.83
CA GLU A 52 -2.45 2.74 15.16
C GLU A 52 -2.37 1.44 14.38
N ARG A 53 -3.49 0.73 14.24
CA ARG A 53 -3.55 -0.62 13.66
C ARG A 53 -4.29 -0.68 12.32
N GLY A 54 -4.71 0.45 11.79
CA GLY A 54 -5.44 0.50 10.55
C GLY A 54 -5.81 1.91 10.12
N LEU A 55 -6.67 1.98 9.11
CA LEU A 55 -7.24 3.22 8.64
C LEU A 55 -8.72 3.05 8.34
N VAL A 56 -9.42 4.17 8.34
CA VAL A 56 -10.82 4.24 7.94
C VAL A 56 -10.96 5.27 6.84
N VAL A 57 -11.66 4.90 5.78
CA VAL A 57 -12.02 5.82 4.69
C VAL A 57 -13.53 5.93 4.63
N SER A 58 -14.02 7.16 4.71
CA SER A 58 -15.40 7.48 4.34
C SER A 58 -15.41 8.14 2.97
N ARG A 59 -16.20 7.60 2.04
CA ARG A 59 -16.42 8.20 0.72
C ARG A 59 -17.89 8.11 0.36
N ARG A 60 -18.52 9.27 0.13
CA ARG A 60 -19.97 9.37 -0.18
C ARG A 60 -20.84 8.62 0.85
N GLY A 61 -20.50 8.76 2.13
CA GLY A 61 -21.22 8.11 3.24
C GLY A 61 -20.92 6.62 3.45
N ARG A 62 -20.11 5.99 2.59
CA ARG A 62 -19.68 4.60 2.78
C ARG A 62 -18.36 4.58 3.55
N VAL A 63 -18.38 3.90 4.70
CA VAL A 63 -17.19 3.69 5.55
C VAL A 63 -16.54 2.35 5.20
N ARG A 64 -15.23 2.36 5.03
CA ARG A 64 -14.38 1.21 4.72
C ARG A 64 -13.25 1.17 5.72
N VAL A 65 -12.96 -0.01 6.27
CA VAL A 65 -11.92 -0.19 7.29
C VAL A 65 -10.84 -1.11 6.77
N VAL A 66 -9.58 -0.72 6.94
CA VAL A 66 -8.43 -1.53 6.58
C VAL A 66 -7.61 -1.78 7.83
N ARG A 67 -7.21 -3.04 8.06
CA ARG A 67 -6.24 -3.39 9.10
C ARG A 67 -4.84 -3.54 8.51
N TYR A 68 -3.85 -2.96 9.19
CA TYR A 68 -2.48 -2.97 8.69
C TYR A 68 -1.82 -4.34 8.78
N ASP A 69 -2.22 -5.19 9.72
CA ASP A 69 -1.66 -6.52 9.95
C ASP A 69 -2.08 -7.56 8.89
N SER A 70 -3.17 -7.32 8.15
CA SER A 70 -3.73 -8.29 7.20
C SER A 70 -3.99 -7.76 5.79
N THR A 71 -3.86 -6.45 5.56
CA THR A 71 -4.10 -5.87 4.23
C THR A 71 -3.00 -6.23 3.23
N ARG A 72 -3.38 -6.31 1.95
CA ARG A 72 -2.44 -6.21 0.83
C ARG A 72 -2.32 -4.76 0.39
N LEU A 73 -1.12 -4.20 0.34
CA LEU A 73 -0.85 -2.84 -0.10
C LEU A 73 -0.13 -2.84 -1.45
N CYS A 74 -0.77 -2.33 -2.50
CA CYS A 74 -0.13 -2.11 -3.80
C CYS A 74 0.10 -0.61 -4.01
N ARG A 75 1.33 -0.24 -4.38
CA ARG A 75 1.71 1.15 -4.69
C ARG A 75 1.91 1.33 -6.19
N ARG A 76 1.21 2.30 -6.77
CA ARG A 76 1.42 2.74 -8.15
C ARG A 76 2.08 4.10 -8.16
N VAL A 77 3.31 4.15 -8.69
CA VAL A 77 3.99 5.43 -8.97
C VAL A 77 3.43 6.01 -10.26
N VAL A 78 2.82 7.18 -10.17
CA VAL A 78 2.29 7.93 -11.31
C VAL A 78 3.27 9.07 -11.61
N ARG A 79 3.77 9.10 -12.84
CA ARG A 79 4.56 10.22 -13.37
C ARG A 79 3.61 11.08 -14.21
N SER A 80 3.45 12.34 -13.83
CA SER A 80 2.72 13.31 -14.66
C SER A 80 3.59 13.66 -15.87
N ALA A 81 3.08 13.38 -17.09
CA ALA A 81 3.79 13.72 -18.32
C ALA A 81 3.87 15.25 -18.58
N LYS A 82 3.11 16.06 -17.83
CA LYS A 82 3.04 17.53 -18.00
C LYS A 82 3.87 18.32 -16.99
N ASP A 83 4.34 17.70 -15.90
CA ASP A 83 5.11 18.39 -14.88
C ASP A 83 6.60 18.34 -15.21
N ARG A 84 7.06 19.34 -15.97
CA ARG A 84 8.48 19.73 -16.05
C ARG A 84 9.03 20.27 -14.72
N VAL A 85 8.22 20.30 -13.66
CA VAL A 85 8.61 20.64 -12.29
C VAL A 85 8.83 19.32 -11.53
N GLN A 86 10.09 19.05 -11.22
CA GLN A 86 10.63 17.77 -10.74
C GLN A 86 10.16 17.28 -9.35
N HIS A 87 9.12 17.83 -8.73
CA HIS A 87 8.98 17.70 -7.26
C HIS A 87 7.83 16.84 -6.71
N GLU A 88 6.88 16.34 -7.50
CA GLU A 88 5.79 15.53 -6.92
C GLU A 88 5.49 14.28 -7.74
N CYS A 89 6.25 13.20 -7.50
CA CYS A 89 5.82 11.87 -7.90
C CYS A 89 4.54 11.53 -7.13
N SER A 90 3.41 11.51 -7.84
CA SER A 90 2.12 11.12 -7.30
C SER A 90 2.09 9.61 -7.09
N CYS A 91 1.84 9.12 -5.87
CA CYS A 91 1.62 7.70 -5.62
C CYS A 91 0.15 7.42 -5.32
N ASP A 92 -0.43 6.45 -6.02
CA ASP A 92 -1.72 5.88 -5.69
C ASP A 92 -1.51 4.58 -4.90
N TYR A 93 -2.31 4.37 -3.86
CA TYR A 93 -2.27 3.17 -3.03
C TYR A 93 -3.57 2.41 -3.15
N THR A 94 -3.49 1.09 -3.29
CA THR A 94 -4.64 0.18 -3.22
C THR A 94 -4.45 -0.74 -2.03
N LEU A 95 -5.44 -0.76 -1.14
CA LEU A 95 -5.51 -1.62 0.04
C LEU A 95 -6.72 -2.55 -0.06
N ILE A 96 -6.75 -3.61 0.73
CA ILE A 96 -7.92 -4.49 0.85
C ILE A 96 -8.57 -4.24 2.21
N ASP A 97 -9.86 -3.91 2.21
CA ASP A 97 -10.62 -3.69 3.44
C ASP A 97 -10.91 -5.01 4.19
N THR A 98 -11.44 -4.90 5.41
CA THR A 98 -11.80 -6.06 6.24
C THR A 98 -12.90 -6.94 5.62
N ALA A 99 -13.58 -6.48 4.58
CA ALA A 99 -14.57 -7.24 3.81
C ALA A 99 -14.00 -7.80 2.48
N GLY A 100 -12.68 -7.71 2.25
CA GLY A 100 -12.05 -8.18 1.01
C GLY A 100 -12.21 -7.24 -0.18
N VAL A 101 -12.71 -6.02 0.01
CA VAL A 101 -13.00 -5.05 -1.05
C VAL A 101 -11.82 -4.08 -1.23
N PRO A 102 -11.37 -3.85 -2.48
CA PRO A 102 -10.31 -2.87 -2.74
C PRO A 102 -10.70 -1.43 -2.36
N VAL A 103 -9.84 -0.79 -1.57
CA VAL A 103 -9.89 0.62 -1.21
C VAL A 103 -8.76 1.35 -1.90
N ARG A 104 -9.10 2.28 -2.80
CA ARG A 104 -8.12 3.07 -3.55
C ARG A 104 -7.95 4.46 -2.92
N LEU A 105 -6.73 4.76 -2.49
CA LEU A 105 -6.30 6.07 -2.04
C LEU A 105 -5.54 6.74 -3.18
N GLN A 106 -6.11 7.79 -3.76
CA GLN A 106 -5.56 8.48 -4.94
C GLN A 106 -5.32 9.96 -4.67
N HIS A 107 -4.68 10.62 -5.64
CA HIS A 107 -4.53 12.07 -5.70
C HIS A 107 -5.87 12.78 -5.55
N GLY A 108 -5.92 13.82 -4.70
CA GLY A 108 -7.14 14.54 -4.33
C GLY A 108 -7.56 14.38 -2.87
N ILE A 109 -6.86 13.56 -2.07
CA ILE A 109 -6.83 13.67 -0.61
C ILE A 109 -5.66 14.59 -0.24
N GLU A 110 -5.87 15.56 0.64
CA GLU A 110 -4.85 16.53 1.05
C GLU A 110 -3.61 15.84 1.64
N ARG A 111 -2.44 16.47 1.47
CA ARG A 111 -1.18 16.05 2.10
C ARG A 111 -0.79 14.59 1.80
N ALA A 112 -0.94 14.16 0.54
CA ALA A 112 -0.57 12.80 0.10
C ALA A 112 0.89 12.41 0.39
N ALA A 113 1.81 13.36 0.36
CA ALA A 113 3.20 13.17 0.76
C ALA A 113 3.37 12.79 2.24
N GLN A 114 2.37 13.04 3.10
CA GLN A 114 2.37 12.66 4.51
C GLN A 114 1.67 11.32 4.73
N TRP A 115 0.41 11.18 4.31
CA TRP A 115 -0.35 9.96 4.62
C TRP A 115 0.11 8.75 3.83
N GLY A 116 0.60 8.90 2.59
CA GLY A 116 1.05 7.78 1.77
C GLY A 116 2.21 7.00 2.40
N PRO A 117 3.36 7.66 2.65
CA PRO A 117 4.49 7.03 3.35
C PRO A 117 4.14 6.56 4.77
N ALA A 118 3.22 7.25 5.48
CA ALA A 118 2.78 6.81 6.80
C ALA A 118 2.01 5.47 6.74
N VAL A 119 1.13 5.29 5.75
CA VAL A 119 0.40 4.03 5.54
C VAL A 119 1.36 2.90 5.14
N GLU A 120 2.28 3.15 4.21
CA GLU A 120 3.28 2.15 3.79
C GLU A 120 4.16 1.69 4.96
N ARG A 121 4.60 2.64 5.80
CA ARG A 121 5.35 2.34 7.03
C ARG A 121 4.53 1.52 8.01
N ALA A 122 3.30 1.93 8.31
CA ALA A 122 2.47 1.25 9.30
C ALA A 122 2.11 -0.19 8.89
N VAL A 123 1.82 -0.43 7.60
CA VAL A 123 1.63 -1.78 7.06
C VAL A 123 2.91 -2.61 7.20
N THR A 124 4.07 -2.02 6.85
CA THR A 124 5.37 -2.70 6.96
C THR A 124 5.68 -3.07 8.42
N GLU A 125 5.54 -2.13 9.35
CA GLU A 125 5.78 -2.35 10.79
C GLU A 125 4.86 -3.43 11.38
N ALA A 126 3.59 -3.46 10.95
CA ALA A 126 2.62 -4.45 11.44
C ALA A 126 2.89 -5.87 10.94
N GLN A 127 3.40 -6.03 9.72
CA GLN A 127 3.51 -7.34 9.06
C GLN A 127 4.94 -7.90 9.03
N LEU A 128 5.97 -7.05 9.03
CA LEU A 128 7.36 -7.47 8.89
C LEU A 128 7.83 -8.46 9.97
N PRO A 129 7.47 -8.32 11.27
CA PRO A 129 7.90 -9.28 12.29
C PRO A 129 7.41 -10.71 12.00
N ALA A 130 6.14 -10.87 11.64
CA ALA A 130 5.57 -12.17 11.31
C ALA A 130 6.19 -12.74 10.02
N ALA A 131 6.40 -11.91 9.00
CA ALA A 131 7.03 -12.33 7.76
C ALA A 131 8.50 -12.80 7.98
N ARG A 132 9.25 -12.11 8.85
CA ARG A 132 10.60 -12.56 9.25
C ARG A 132 10.56 -13.91 9.99
N ALA A 133 9.62 -14.08 10.90
CA ALA A 133 9.46 -15.33 11.63
C ALA A 133 9.13 -16.51 10.71
N ALA A 134 8.23 -16.30 9.73
CA ALA A 134 7.88 -17.30 8.72
C ALA A 134 9.12 -17.74 7.90
N LEU A 135 9.90 -16.79 7.38
CA LEU A 135 11.13 -17.14 6.66
C LEU A 135 12.14 -17.88 7.54
N ALA A 136 12.30 -17.47 8.81
CA ALA A 136 13.19 -18.14 9.75
C ALA A 136 12.72 -19.57 10.09
N ALA A 137 11.42 -19.83 10.05
CA ALA A 137 10.82 -21.16 10.18
C ALA A 137 10.94 -22.02 8.90
N GLY A 138 11.53 -21.48 7.82
CA GLY A 138 11.68 -22.17 6.54
C GLY A 138 10.44 -22.08 5.64
N GLU A 139 9.48 -21.24 5.98
CA GLU A 139 8.28 -21.03 5.16
C GLU A 139 8.61 -20.23 3.89
N ARG A 140 7.73 -20.40 2.89
CA ARG A 140 7.71 -19.59 1.67
C ARG A 140 6.75 -18.41 1.85
N LEU A 141 7.22 -17.22 1.49
CA LEU A 141 6.39 -16.02 1.41
C LEU A 141 6.04 -15.69 -0.04
N ASP A 142 4.76 -15.45 -0.31
CA ASP A 142 4.25 -15.09 -1.63
C ASP A 142 3.88 -13.59 -1.72
N PHE A 143 4.35 -12.95 -2.78
CA PHE A 143 4.14 -11.56 -3.15
C PHE A 143 3.51 -11.47 -4.57
N GLU A 144 2.58 -12.38 -4.84
CA GLU A 144 1.94 -12.63 -6.15
C GLU A 144 2.95 -13.10 -7.20
N HIS A 145 3.63 -12.17 -7.89
CA HIS A 145 4.55 -12.48 -8.97
C HIS A 145 5.88 -13.04 -8.47
N PHE A 146 6.28 -12.64 -7.27
CA PHE A 146 7.47 -13.13 -6.60
C PHE A 146 7.08 -14.02 -5.44
N TRP A 147 7.93 -14.99 -5.14
CA TRP A 147 7.94 -15.69 -3.88
C TRP A 147 9.37 -15.80 -3.37
N MET A 148 9.56 -15.94 -2.07
CA MET A 148 10.88 -16.12 -1.49
C MET A 148 10.88 -17.09 -0.31
N THR A 149 12.02 -17.72 -0.09
CA THR A 149 12.37 -18.43 1.14
C THR A 149 13.63 -17.78 1.73
N ALA A 150 14.13 -18.33 2.84
CA ALA A 150 15.40 -17.89 3.42
C ALA A 150 16.60 -18.08 2.46
N THR A 151 16.50 -18.96 1.45
CA THR A 151 17.64 -19.37 0.61
C THR A 151 17.51 -18.96 -0.85
N GLU A 152 16.30 -18.69 -1.34
CA GLU A 152 16.06 -18.40 -2.75
C GLU A 152 14.94 -17.37 -2.99
N LEU A 153 15.01 -16.78 -4.17
CA LEU A 153 13.98 -15.92 -4.76
C LEU A 153 13.44 -16.61 -5.99
N GLY A 154 12.12 -16.63 -6.16
CA GLY A 154 11.48 -17.24 -7.32
C GLY A 154 10.38 -16.41 -7.97
N VAL A 155 10.10 -16.77 -9.21
CA VAL A 155 9.12 -16.18 -10.12
C VAL A 155 8.48 -17.32 -10.91
N GLY A 156 7.19 -17.54 -10.73
CA GLY A 156 6.51 -18.71 -11.28
C GLY A 156 7.15 -20.02 -10.81
N ASP A 157 7.57 -20.85 -11.75
CA ASP A 157 8.25 -22.14 -11.55
C ASP A 157 9.78 -22.03 -11.47
N ARG A 158 10.34 -20.85 -11.72
CA ARG A 158 11.79 -20.60 -11.65
C ARG A 158 12.19 -20.05 -10.28
N SER A 159 13.33 -20.51 -9.78
CA SER A 159 13.99 -19.92 -8.61
C SER A 159 15.49 -19.77 -8.80
N VAL A 160 16.08 -18.85 -8.05
CA VAL A 160 17.52 -18.66 -7.96
C VAL A 160 17.94 -18.53 -6.50
N PRO A 161 19.06 -19.15 -6.10
CA PRO A 161 19.63 -18.91 -4.79
C PRO A 161 19.92 -17.42 -4.58
N TRP A 162 19.72 -16.91 -3.37
CA TRP A 162 20.02 -15.53 -3.03
C TRP A 162 21.47 -15.15 -3.36
N SER A 163 22.41 -16.09 -3.22
CA SER A 163 23.83 -15.91 -3.58
C SER A 163 24.09 -15.62 -5.07
N ARG A 164 23.13 -15.91 -5.94
CA ARG A 164 23.20 -15.60 -7.38
C ARG A 164 22.45 -14.32 -7.74
N VAL A 165 21.62 -13.77 -6.85
CA VAL A 165 20.95 -12.49 -7.09
C VAL A 165 21.99 -11.38 -6.95
N SER A 166 22.32 -10.73 -8.06
CA SER A 166 23.38 -9.70 -8.10
C SER A 166 22.84 -8.30 -7.84
N GLN A 167 21.56 -8.06 -8.13
CA GLN A 167 20.94 -6.75 -7.94
C GLN A 167 19.42 -6.87 -7.84
N ILE A 168 18.84 -6.17 -6.86
CA ILE A 168 17.41 -5.83 -6.83
C ILE A 168 17.30 -4.31 -6.84
N GLY A 169 16.89 -3.75 -7.97
CA GLY A 169 16.82 -2.30 -8.20
C GLY A 169 15.42 -1.83 -8.55
N VAL A 170 15.06 -0.63 -8.10
CA VAL A 170 13.84 0.07 -8.53
C VAL A 170 14.20 1.32 -9.30
N VAL A 171 13.77 1.40 -10.55
CA VAL A 171 13.95 2.59 -11.40
C VAL A 171 12.61 2.98 -11.99
N GLY A 172 12.15 4.20 -11.69
CA GLY A 172 10.91 4.73 -12.24
C GLY A 172 9.65 3.92 -11.97
N GLY A 173 9.59 3.24 -10.81
CA GLY A 173 8.45 2.41 -10.43
C GLY A 173 8.48 0.99 -11.00
N TRP A 174 9.58 0.60 -11.64
CA TRP A 174 9.83 -0.77 -12.10
C TRP A 174 10.87 -1.43 -11.22
N LEU A 175 10.56 -2.64 -10.74
CA LEU A 175 11.53 -3.52 -10.10
C LEU A 175 12.26 -4.31 -11.19
N SER A 176 13.58 -4.43 -11.07
CA SER A 176 14.40 -5.37 -11.84
C SER A 176 15.24 -6.21 -10.89
N VAL A 177 15.19 -7.53 -11.09
CA VAL A 177 15.99 -8.52 -10.37
C VAL A 177 17.01 -9.12 -11.33
N ARG A 178 18.30 -8.92 -11.08
CA ARG A 178 19.38 -9.44 -11.92
C ARG A 178 20.06 -10.63 -11.27
N VAL A 179 20.52 -11.56 -12.11
CA VAL A 179 21.22 -12.78 -11.70
C VAL A 179 22.64 -12.72 -12.23
N ALA A 180 23.61 -13.08 -11.39
CA ALA A 180 25.01 -13.15 -11.77
C ALA A 180 25.22 -14.17 -12.92
N GLY A 181 25.89 -13.73 -13.98
CA GLY A 181 26.17 -14.53 -15.17
C GLY A 181 25.04 -14.61 -16.19
N GLU A 182 23.90 -13.97 -15.94
CA GLU A 182 22.77 -13.94 -16.89
C GLU A 182 22.68 -12.58 -17.60
N SER A 183 22.39 -12.62 -18.91
CA SER A 183 22.25 -11.42 -19.74
C SER A 183 20.88 -10.74 -19.60
N GLN A 184 19.86 -11.50 -19.20
CA GLN A 184 18.51 -11.02 -18.92
C GLN A 184 18.26 -11.02 -17.41
N PRO A 185 17.45 -10.08 -16.87
CA PRO A 185 17.01 -10.16 -15.49
C PRO A 185 16.16 -11.42 -15.27
N LEU A 186 16.12 -11.91 -14.03
CA LEU A 186 15.17 -12.95 -13.63
C LEU A 186 13.73 -12.48 -13.91
N GLU A 187 13.44 -11.22 -13.58
CA GLU A 187 12.16 -10.59 -13.82
C GLU A 187 12.29 -9.05 -13.79
N SER A 188 11.41 -8.37 -14.54
CA SER A 188 11.32 -6.92 -14.59
C SER A 188 9.87 -6.45 -14.76
N LEU A 189 9.26 -5.96 -13.68
CA LEU A 189 7.82 -5.60 -13.66
C LEU A 189 7.52 -4.37 -12.79
N PRO A 190 6.36 -3.71 -12.98
CA PRO A 190 5.98 -2.55 -12.17
C PRO A 190 5.77 -2.94 -10.70
N ILE A 191 6.27 -2.13 -9.76
CA ILE A 191 6.10 -2.38 -8.32
C ILE A 191 4.62 -2.42 -7.89
N SER A 192 3.70 -1.87 -8.70
CA SER A 192 2.26 -1.94 -8.46
C SER A 192 1.68 -3.34 -8.56
N LEU A 193 2.40 -4.30 -9.14
CA LEU A 193 2.00 -5.70 -9.22
C LEU A 193 2.60 -6.55 -8.08
N ILE A 194 3.37 -5.93 -7.18
CA ILE A 194 4.01 -6.58 -6.04
C ILE A 194 3.33 -6.05 -4.77
N PRO A 195 2.37 -6.77 -4.19
CA PRO A 195 1.79 -6.37 -2.92
C PRO A 195 2.86 -6.29 -1.84
N ASN A 196 2.69 -5.39 -0.89
CA ASN A 196 3.56 -5.22 0.26
C ASN A 196 5.04 -5.10 -0.15
N PHE A 197 5.32 -4.40 -1.27
CA PHE A 197 6.67 -4.26 -1.84
C PHE A 197 7.73 -3.82 -0.81
N ALA A 198 7.38 -2.95 0.15
CA ALA A 198 8.29 -2.55 1.21
C ALA A 198 8.72 -3.72 2.12
N ILE A 199 7.83 -4.67 2.39
CA ILE A 199 8.15 -5.91 3.11
C ILE A 199 9.04 -6.81 2.26
N PHE A 200 8.68 -7.05 0.99
CA PHE A 200 9.50 -7.78 0.03
C PHE A 200 10.94 -7.24 0.02
N ARG A 201 11.08 -5.90 -0.08
CA ARG A 201 12.37 -5.22 -0.10
C ARG A 201 13.13 -5.34 1.22
N ALA A 202 12.45 -5.26 2.36
CA ALA A 202 13.07 -5.36 3.69
C ALA A 202 13.54 -6.78 4.06
N LEU A 203 12.98 -7.80 3.42
CA LEU A 203 13.35 -9.20 3.60
C LEU A 203 14.41 -9.68 2.59
N SER A 204 14.51 -9.02 1.44
CA SER A 204 15.54 -9.30 0.45
C SER A 204 16.93 -8.98 1.04
N PRO A 205 17.93 -9.86 0.85
CA PRO A 205 19.32 -9.57 1.19
C PRO A 205 19.82 -8.29 0.48
N ALA A 206 20.73 -7.58 1.16
CA ALA A 206 21.34 -6.35 0.66
C ALA A 206 22.33 -6.61 -0.48
#